data_AF-A0A830EQT0-F1
#
_entry.id   AF-A0A830EQT0-F1
#
_cell.length_a   1.000
_cell.length_b   1.000
_cell.length_c   1.000
_cell.angle_alpha   90.00
_cell.angle_beta   90.00
_cell.angle_gamma   90.00
#
_symmetry.space_group_name_H-M   'P 1'
#
loop_
_entity.id
_entity.type
_entity.pdbx_description
1 polymer ?
#
loop_
_entity_poly.entity_id
_entity_poly.type
_entity_poly.pdbx_seq_one_letter_code
_entity_poly.pdbx_strand_id
1 'polypeptide(L)'
;MRKLTKSQQERAEQLRKRRIRRIKKREELYESGGVEIELSSFFKGLAGNYQSVGILEVTAGDIAAAQDAFKTAVAYYHRSAEAHKFPVMSTNTLADGIYTAALAGLNTDVIEFADAVRQIHREHSLSPDDDNADRFFFAGCLAGALVDDLSDTDLDNLEAINETKPEPHSHYGDAIYACSQGIRDANTRLIERGIESMLTFHQQDIGESGVVGLTMSVQATALFVLARGKGYDPDISSPYIPGQLVEAASDGFDLT
;
A
#
# COMPACT_ATOMS: atom_id res chain seq x y z
N MET A 1 -9.22 13.66 9.81
CA MET A 1 -9.35 13.79 8.34
C MET A 1 -9.50 15.25 7.93
N ARG A 2 -8.77 15.69 6.89
CA ARG A 2 -8.93 17.02 6.28
C ARG A 2 -10.35 17.20 5.75
N LYS A 3 -11.00 18.34 6.03
CA LYS A 3 -12.29 18.67 5.41
C LYS A 3 -12.06 19.14 3.97
N LEU A 4 -12.65 18.44 3.02
CA LEU A 4 -12.66 18.85 1.61
C LEU A 4 -13.59 20.04 1.39
N THR A 5 -13.23 20.92 0.45
CA THR A 5 -14.12 21.98 -0.03
C THR A 5 -15.27 21.39 -0.86
N LYS A 6 -16.35 22.15 -1.05
CA LYS A 6 -17.49 21.70 -1.88
C LYS A 6 -17.05 21.30 -3.30
N SER A 7 -16.18 22.08 -3.94
CA SER A 7 -15.63 21.77 -5.27
C SER A 7 -14.81 20.46 -5.26
N GLN A 8 -14.03 20.22 -4.20
CA GLN A 8 -13.28 18.97 -4.05
C GLN A 8 -14.21 17.77 -3.84
N GLN A 9 -15.29 17.92 -3.07
CA GLN A 9 -16.31 16.88 -2.88
C GLN A 9 -17.04 16.55 -4.19
N GLU A 10 -17.45 17.55 -4.95
CA GLU A 10 -18.08 17.37 -6.27
C GLU A 10 -17.13 16.64 -7.24
N ARG A 11 -15.84 16.99 -7.23
CA ARG A 11 -14.82 16.31 -8.02
C ARG A 11 -14.56 14.87 -7.55
N ALA A 12 -14.59 14.61 -6.23
CA ALA A 12 -14.49 13.26 -5.68
C ALA A 12 -15.61 12.36 -6.20
N GLU A 13 -16.85 12.85 -6.14
CA GLU A 13 -18.03 12.11 -6.59
C GLU A 13 -18.03 11.87 -8.11
N GLN A 14 -17.61 12.86 -8.90
CA GLN A 14 -17.42 12.67 -10.36
C GLN A 14 -16.35 11.62 -10.67
N LEU A 15 -15.23 11.65 -9.94
CA LEU A 15 -14.16 10.69 -10.09
C LEU A 15 -14.63 9.28 -9.70
N ARG A 16 -15.37 9.14 -8.61
CA ARG A 16 -15.95 7.88 -8.13
C ARG A 16 -16.84 7.26 -9.21
N LYS A 17 -17.80 8.02 -9.73
CA LYS A 17 -18.67 7.57 -10.84
C LYS A 17 -17.87 7.13 -12.07
N ARG A 18 -16.83 7.88 -12.43
CA ARG A 18 -15.95 7.54 -13.56
C ARG A 18 -15.18 6.24 -13.32
N ARG A 19 -14.65 6.03 -12.11
CA ARG A 19 -13.92 4.80 -11.72
C ARG A 19 -14.84 3.58 -11.77
N ILE A 20 -16.03 3.67 -11.18
CA ILE A 20 -17.03 2.59 -11.20
C ILE A 20 -17.40 2.20 -12.64
N ARG A 21 -17.66 3.18 -13.52
CA ARG A 21 -17.94 2.91 -14.94
C ARG A 21 -16.75 2.23 -15.65
N ARG A 22 -15.52 2.66 -15.34
CA ARG A 22 -14.30 2.08 -15.92
C ARG A 22 -14.07 0.64 -15.45
N ILE A 23 -14.36 0.35 -14.19
CA ILE A 23 -14.30 -0.99 -13.59
C ILE A 23 -15.25 -1.92 -14.36
N LYS A 24 -16.55 -1.58 -14.41
CA LYS A 24 -17.56 -2.39 -15.10
C LYS A 24 -17.17 -2.71 -16.54
N LYS A 25 -16.77 -1.67 -17.29
CA LYS A 25 -16.31 -1.86 -18.68
C LYS A 25 -15.09 -2.78 -18.79
N ARG A 26 -14.18 -2.74 -17.81
CA ARG A 26 -12.99 -3.60 -17.80
C ARG A 26 -13.36 -5.04 -17.43
N GLU A 27 -14.24 -5.24 -16.46
CA GLU A 27 -14.74 -6.57 -16.10
C GLU A 27 -15.47 -7.22 -17.28
N GLU A 28 -16.37 -6.49 -17.94
CA GLU A 28 -17.06 -6.93 -19.16
C GLU A 28 -16.05 -7.30 -20.27
N LEU A 29 -14.99 -6.51 -20.45
CA LEU A 29 -13.94 -6.79 -21.42
C LEU A 29 -13.15 -8.07 -21.09
N TYR A 30 -12.92 -8.34 -19.80
CA TYR A 30 -12.27 -9.57 -19.35
C TYR A 30 -13.17 -10.79 -19.56
N GLU A 31 -14.44 -10.69 -19.17
CA GLU A 31 -15.44 -11.75 -19.36
C GLU A 31 -15.66 -12.10 -20.84
N SER A 32 -15.57 -11.11 -21.73
CA SER A 32 -15.67 -11.33 -23.17
C SER A 32 -14.38 -11.85 -23.81
N GLY A 33 -13.31 -12.08 -23.04
CA GLY A 33 -12.00 -12.50 -23.55
C GLY A 33 -11.27 -11.42 -24.38
N GLY A 34 -11.67 -10.16 -24.26
CA GLY A 34 -11.15 -9.05 -25.08
C GLY A 34 -9.91 -8.35 -24.50
N VAL A 35 -9.20 -8.97 -23.56
CA VAL A 35 -8.01 -8.37 -22.94
C VAL A 35 -6.78 -8.63 -23.80
N GLU A 36 -6.29 -7.56 -24.44
CA GLU A 36 -5.12 -7.61 -25.35
C GLU A 36 -3.79 -7.26 -24.66
N ILE A 37 -3.85 -6.77 -23.42
CA ILE A 37 -2.66 -6.45 -22.61
C ILE A 37 -2.29 -7.61 -21.70
N GLU A 38 -1.09 -7.56 -21.10
CA GLU A 38 -0.68 -8.55 -20.10
C GLU A 38 -1.68 -8.59 -18.92
N LEU A 39 -2.05 -9.81 -18.51
CA LEU A 39 -3.04 -10.02 -17.44
C LEU A 39 -2.61 -9.43 -16.11
N SER A 40 -1.31 -9.50 -15.76
CA SER A 40 -0.75 -8.85 -14.57
C SER A 40 -1.05 -7.35 -14.57
N SER A 41 -0.69 -6.64 -15.64
CA SER A 41 -0.96 -5.21 -15.82
C SER A 41 -2.45 -4.88 -15.85
N PHE A 42 -3.26 -5.76 -16.44
CA PHE A 42 -4.71 -5.61 -16.47
C PHE A 42 -5.32 -5.66 -15.06
N PHE A 43 -5.00 -6.71 -14.30
CA PHE A 43 -5.52 -6.92 -12.94
C PHE A 43 -4.97 -5.87 -11.97
N LYS A 44 -3.68 -5.51 -12.04
CA LYS A 44 -3.14 -4.37 -11.26
C LYS A 44 -3.93 -3.09 -11.53
N GLY A 45 -4.30 -2.86 -12.78
CA GLY A 45 -5.12 -1.73 -13.17
C GLY A 45 -6.56 -1.78 -12.63
N LEU A 46 -7.16 -2.96 -12.47
CA LEU A 46 -8.46 -3.12 -11.80
C LEU A 46 -8.33 -2.88 -10.29
N ALA A 47 -7.33 -3.50 -9.65
CA ALA A 47 -7.02 -3.32 -8.24
C ALA A 47 -6.86 -1.83 -7.88
N GLY A 48 -6.04 -1.09 -8.62
CA GLY A 48 -5.86 0.35 -8.40
C GLY A 48 -7.12 1.21 -8.61
N ASN A 49 -8.06 0.78 -9.47
CA ASN A 49 -9.36 1.46 -9.59
C ASN A 49 -10.25 1.19 -8.37
N TYR A 50 -10.32 -0.05 -7.88
CA TYR A 50 -11.07 -0.39 -6.68
C TYR A 50 -10.48 0.27 -5.43
N GLN A 51 -9.15 0.30 -5.29
CA GLN A 51 -8.48 1.03 -4.22
C GLN A 51 -8.82 2.53 -4.27
N SER A 52 -8.80 3.13 -5.47
CA SER A 52 -9.25 4.52 -5.65
C SER A 52 -10.71 4.72 -5.25
N VAL A 53 -11.59 3.75 -5.53
CA VAL A 53 -12.99 3.81 -5.09
C VAL A 53 -13.05 3.76 -3.57
N GLY A 54 -12.33 2.85 -2.91
CA GLY A 54 -12.29 2.77 -1.45
C GLY A 54 -11.90 4.09 -0.79
N ILE A 55 -10.86 4.76 -1.30
CA ILE A 55 -10.45 6.09 -0.81
C ILE A 55 -11.56 7.14 -1.00
N LEU A 56 -12.29 7.08 -2.12
CA LEU A 56 -13.40 8.00 -2.39
C LEU A 56 -14.63 7.70 -1.53
N GLU A 57 -14.86 6.44 -1.12
CA GLU A 57 -15.91 6.09 -0.15
C GLU A 57 -15.56 6.58 1.26
N VAL A 58 -14.28 6.49 1.67
CA VAL A 58 -13.79 7.13 2.92
C VAL A 58 -14.08 8.62 2.90
N THR A 59 -13.86 9.28 1.75
CA THR A 59 -14.17 10.70 1.56
C THR A 59 -15.66 11.00 1.76
N ALA A 60 -16.53 10.09 1.31
CA ALA A 60 -17.97 10.18 1.45
C ALA A 60 -18.46 9.80 2.87
N GLY A 61 -17.58 9.27 3.72
CA GLY A 61 -17.90 8.79 5.06
C GLY A 61 -18.50 7.38 5.10
N ASP A 62 -18.46 6.65 3.99
CA ASP A 62 -18.96 5.27 3.91
C ASP A 62 -17.81 4.27 4.09
N ILE A 63 -17.45 4.02 5.35
CA ILE A 63 -16.32 3.15 5.71
C ILE A 63 -16.59 1.69 5.33
N ALA A 64 -17.85 1.23 5.40
CA ALA A 64 -18.21 -0.13 4.99
C ALA A 64 -18.00 -0.32 3.48
N ALA A 65 -18.51 0.61 2.66
CA ALA A 65 -18.28 0.57 1.21
C ALA A 65 -16.79 0.71 0.86
N ALA A 66 -16.02 1.48 1.66
CA ALA A 66 -14.58 1.58 1.49
C ALA A 66 -13.88 0.23 1.70
N GLN A 67 -14.19 -0.47 2.80
CA GLN A 67 -13.63 -1.79 3.08
C GLN A 67 -14.01 -2.81 2.00
N ASP A 68 -15.25 -2.81 1.52
CA ASP A 68 -15.68 -3.72 0.44
C ASP A 68 -14.92 -3.46 -0.88
N ALA A 69 -14.67 -2.18 -1.20
CA ALA A 69 -13.85 -1.82 -2.35
C ALA A 69 -12.38 -2.25 -2.16
N PHE A 70 -11.80 -2.09 -0.96
CA PHE A 70 -10.44 -2.55 -0.68
C PHE A 70 -10.33 -4.08 -0.72
N LYS A 71 -11.29 -4.82 -0.15
CA LYS A 71 -11.36 -6.30 -0.26
C LYS A 71 -11.38 -6.76 -1.71
N THR A 72 -12.16 -6.08 -2.55
CA THR A 72 -12.20 -6.38 -3.99
C THR A 72 -10.85 -6.06 -4.67
N ALA A 73 -10.21 -4.95 -4.29
CA ALA A 73 -8.88 -4.61 -4.79
C ALA A 73 -7.82 -5.66 -4.42
N VAL A 74 -7.85 -6.19 -3.19
CA VAL A 74 -6.97 -7.27 -2.71
C VAL A 74 -7.08 -8.50 -3.59
N ALA A 75 -8.30 -8.96 -3.89
CA ALA A 75 -8.52 -10.09 -4.80
C ALA A 75 -7.90 -9.87 -6.19
N TYR A 76 -7.91 -8.63 -6.71
CA TYR A 76 -7.23 -8.31 -7.97
C TYR A 76 -5.71 -8.17 -7.85
N TYR A 77 -5.19 -7.77 -6.69
CA TYR A 77 -3.73 -7.79 -6.45
C TYR A 77 -3.18 -9.22 -6.43
N HIS A 78 -3.89 -10.17 -5.81
CA HIS A 78 -3.57 -11.61 -5.91
C HIS A 78 -3.52 -12.09 -7.36
N ARG A 79 -4.61 -11.89 -8.11
CA ARG A 79 -4.67 -12.28 -9.54
C ARG A 79 -3.58 -11.60 -10.38
N SER A 80 -3.23 -10.37 -10.04
CA SER A 80 -2.15 -9.65 -10.70
C SER A 80 -0.79 -10.26 -10.40
N ALA A 81 -0.53 -10.63 -9.15
CA ALA A 81 0.70 -11.27 -8.71
C ALA A 81 0.89 -12.63 -9.40
N GLU A 82 -0.15 -13.47 -9.37
CA GLU A 82 -0.16 -14.80 -10.02
C GLU A 82 0.06 -14.73 -11.54
N ALA A 83 -0.41 -13.66 -12.19
CA ALA A 83 -0.31 -13.49 -13.63
C ALA A 83 1.05 -12.93 -14.10
N HIS A 84 1.96 -12.56 -13.20
CA HIS A 84 3.28 -12.06 -13.58
C HIS A 84 4.15 -13.16 -14.18
N LYS A 85 4.78 -12.86 -15.32
CA LYS A 85 5.74 -13.78 -15.96
C LYS A 85 7.08 -13.84 -15.23
N PHE A 86 7.44 -12.77 -14.51
CA PHE A 86 8.69 -12.63 -13.79
C PHE A 86 8.38 -12.33 -12.32
N PRO A 87 8.59 -13.27 -11.40
CA PRO A 87 8.22 -13.12 -9.98
C PRO A 87 8.77 -11.85 -9.33
N VAL A 88 10.01 -11.47 -9.63
CA VAL A 88 10.65 -10.23 -9.14
C VAL A 88 9.82 -8.98 -9.46
N MET A 89 9.18 -8.92 -10.64
CA MET A 89 8.34 -7.78 -11.05
C MET A 89 6.99 -7.72 -10.31
N SER A 90 6.61 -8.81 -9.65
CA SER A 90 5.38 -8.88 -8.85
C SER A 90 5.52 -8.25 -7.46
N THR A 91 6.74 -8.10 -6.93
CA THR A 91 7.01 -7.57 -5.57
C THR A 91 6.32 -6.23 -5.29
N ASN A 92 6.33 -5.30 -6.25
CA ASN A 92 5.60 -4.03 -6.15
C ASN A 92 4.07 -4.23 -6.04
N THR A 93 3.54 -5.21 -6.77
CA THR A 93 2.11 -5.55 -6.74
C THR A 93 1.73 -6.20 -5.42
N LEU A 94 2.60 -7.05 -4.88
CA LEU A 94 2.42 -7.67 -3.57
C LEU A 94 2.49 -6.62 -2.46
N ALA A 95 3.41 -5.66 -2.52
CA ALA A 95 3.48 -4.54 -1.57
C ALA A 95 2.22 -3.66 -1.61
N ASP A 96 1.73 -3.31 -2.81
CA ASP A 96 0.43 -2.65 -2.97
C ASP A 96 -0.72 -3.48 -2.34
N GLY A 97 -0.64 -4.81 -2.47
CA GLY A 97 -1.53 -5.79 -1.84
C GLY A 97 -1.49 -5.73 -0.32
N ILE A 98 -0.31 -5.76 0.29
CA ILE A 98 -0.10 -5.64 1.76
C ILE A 98 -0.79 -4.37 2.28
N TYR A 99 -0.51 -3.21 1.68
CA TYR A 99 -1.11 -1.96 2.12
C TYR A 99 -2.64 -2.00 2.00
N THR A 100 -3.16 -2.53 0.90
CA THR A 100 -4.61 -2.55 0.65
C THR A 100 -5.32 -3.55 1.56
N ALA A 101 -4.70 -4.69 1.85
CA ALA A 101 -5.22 -5.68 2.78
C ALA A 101 -5.26 -5.15 4.22
N ALA A 102 -4.24 -4.39 4.64
CA ALA A 102 -4.27 -3.67 5.91
C ALA A 102 -5.45 -2.69 5.97
N LEU A 103 -5.67 -1.86 4.94
CA LEU A 103 -6.82 -0.95 4.90
C LEU A 103 -8.18 -1.66 4.85
N ALA A 104 -8.21 -2.90 4.37
CA ALA A 104 -9.41 -3.74 4.33
C ALA A 104 -9.67 -4.48 5.65
N GLY A 105 -8.70 -4.50 6.59
CA GLY A 105 -8.75 -5.32 7.80
C GLY A 105 -8.60 -6.82 7.54
N LEU A 106 -7.78 -7.22 6.55
CA LEU A 106 -7.60 -8.62 6.13
C LEU A 106 -6.24 -9.17 6.58
N ASN A 107 -6.16 -9.72 7.79
CA ASN A 107 -4.90 -10.21 8.38
C ASN A 107 -4.28 -11.33 7.53
N THR A 108 -5.10 -12.30 7.11
CA THR A 108 -4.64 -13.45 6.32
C THR A 108 -4.02 -13.00 5.00
N ASP A 109 -4.67 -12.10 4.26
CA ASP A 109 -4.14 -11.57 3.00
C ASP A 109 -2.85 -10.76 3.20
N VAL A 110 -2.70 -10.03 4.31
CA VAL A 110 -1.44 -9.32 4.63
C VAL A 110 -0.30 -10.33 4.77
N ILE A 111 -0.51 -11.42 5.51
CA ILE A 111 0.51 -12.46 5.71
C ILE A 111 0.78 -13.20 4.40
N GLU A 112 -0.24 -13.58 3.64
CA GLU A 112 -0.07 -14.26 2.35
C GLU A 112 0.75 -13.42 1.36
N PHE A 113 0.49 -12.12 1.25
CA PHE A 113 1.30 -11.23 0.41
C PHE A 113 2.73 -11.10 0.95
N ALA A 114 2.91 -10.98 2.26
CA ALA A 114 4.24 -10.86 2.86
C ALA A 114 5.07 -12.14 2.63
N ASP A 115 4.48 -13.31 2.85
CA ASP A 115 5.11 -14.61 2.59
C ASP A 115 5.49 -14.77 1.10
N ALA A 116 4.62 -14.37 0.18
CA ALA A 116 4.92 -14.39 -1.25
C ALA A 116 6.13 -13.51 -1.60
N VAL A 117 6.23 -12.31 -1.00
CA VAL A 117 7.42 -11.45 -1.16
C VAL A 117 8.66 -12.13 -0.59
N ARG A 118 8.60 -12.70 0.61
CA ARG A 118 9.76 -13.37 1.22
C ARG A 118 10.21 -14.57 0.41
N GLN A 119 9.28 -15.35 -0.14
CA GLN A 119 9.63 -16.45 -1.04
C GLN A 119 10.41 -15.94 -2.26
N ILE A 120 9.94 -14.86 -2.91
CA ILE A 120 10.64 -14.24 -4.05
C ILE A 120 12.05 -13.78 -3.64
N HIS A 121 12.22 -13.18 -2.46
CA HIS A 121 13.52 -12.73 -1.95
C HIS A 121 14.50 -13.86 -1.63
N ARG A 122 14.00 -15.05 -1.28
CA ARG A 122 14.85 -16.24 -1.08
C ARG A 122 15.27 -16.88 -2.40
N GLU A 123 14.39 -16.84 -3.39
CA GLU A 123 14.60 -17.48 -4.70
C GLU A 123 15.35 -16.60 -5.70
N HIS A 124 15.35 -15.29 -5.47
CA HIS A 124 15.92 -14.31 -6.39
C HIS A 124 16.76 -13.26 -5.66
N SER A 125 17.86 -12.86 -6.29
CA SER A 125 18.67 -11.72 -5.89
C SER A 125 18.58 -10.66 -6.98
N LEU A 126 18.48 -9.38 -6.58
CA LEU A 126 18.49 -8.25 -7.50
C LEU A 126 19.68 -7.35 -7.18
N SER A 127 20.34 -6.81 -8.21
CA SER A 127 21.39 -5.81 -8.00
C SER A 127 20.77 -4.52 -7.47
N PRO A 128 21.40 -3.80 -6.51
CA PRO A 128 20.95 -2.46 -6.11
C PRO A 128 20.88 -1.45 -7.27
N ASP A 129 21.66 -1.68 -8.33
CA ASP A 129 21.67 -0.86 -9.55
C ASP A 129 20.51 -1.19 -10.52
N ASP A 130 19.68 -2.21 -10.24
CA ASP A 130 18.54 -2.54 -11.10
C ASP A 130 17.45 -1.47 -11.01
N ASP A 131 16.79 -1.18 -12.14
CA ASP A 131 15.69 -0.21 -12.22
C ASP A 131 14.50 -0.55 -11.30
N ASN A 132 14.38 -1.81 -10.88
CA ASN A 132 13.33 -2.31 -9.98
C ASN A 132 13.84 -2.63 -8.57
N ALA A 133 15.11 -2.34 -8.27
CA ALA A 133 15.72 -2.62 -6.97
C ALA A 133 14.91 -1.98 -5.84
N ASP A 134 14.51 -0.73 -5.99
CA ASP A 134 13.74 0.01 -4.99
C ASP A 134 12.52 -0.77 -4.50
N ARG A 135 11.64 -1.17 -5.41
CA ARG A 135 10.40 -1.87 -5.10
C ARG A 135 10.65 -3.27 -4.55
N PHE A 136 11.67 -3.95 -5.05
CA PHE A 136 12.08 -5.25 -4.56
C PHE A 136 12.49 -5.14 -3.08
N PHE A 137 13.49 -4.32 -2.76
CA PHE A 137 14.01 -4.21 -1.40
C PHE A 137 13.04 -3.53 -0.42
N PHE A 138 12.22 -2.57 -0.88
CA PHE A 138 11.13 -2.02 -0.07
C PHE A 138 10.12 -3.09 0.34
N ALA A 139 9.64 -3.87 -0.63
CA ALA A 139 8.69 -4.95 -0.37
C ALA A 139 9.31 -5.99 0.57
N GLY A 140 10.58 -6.37 0.33
CA GLY A 140 11.31 -7.35 1.13
C GLY A 140 11.45 -6.95 2.60
N CYS A 141 11.80 -5.69 2.87
CA CYS A 141 11.93 -5.18 4.23
C CYS A 141 10.59 -5.15 4.96
N LEU A 142 9.55 -4.59 4.32
CA LEU A 142 8.23 -4.52 4.93
C LEU A 142 7.68 -5.93 5.20
N ALA A 143 7.73 -6.82 4.19
CA ALA A 143 7.27 -8.19 4.34
C ALA A 143 8.03 -8.92 5.45
N GLY A 144 9.35 -8.78 5.50
CA GLY A 144 10.20 -9.44 6.50
C GLY A 144 9.86 -8.99 7.91
N ALA A 145 9.56 -7.71 8.10
CA ALA A 145 9.12 -7.18 9.39
C ALA A 145 7.76 -7.75 9.82
N LEU A 146 6.84 -7.95 8.88
CA LEU A 146 5.50 -8.44 9.18
C LEU A 146 5.48 -9.92 9.57
N VAL A 147 6.33 -10.74 8.94
CA VAL A 147 6.43 -12.20 9.22
C VAL A 147 7.64 -12.58 10.08
N ASP A 148 8.24 -11.61 10.77
CA ASP A 148 9.37 -11.80 11.71
C ASP A 148 10.61 -12.50 11.09
N ASP A 149 10.87 -12.25 9.80
CA ASP A 149 11.96 -12.79 8.98
C ASP A 149 12.86 -11.67 8.42
N LEU A 150 12.91 -10.50 9.09
CA LEU A 150 13.73 -9.36 8.66
C LEU A 150 15.19 -9.50 9.13
N SER A 151 16.14 -9.58 8.19
CA SER A 151 17.58 -9.66 8.50
C SER A 151 18.27 -8.30 8.47
N ASP A 152 19.48 -8.21 9.05
CA ASP A 152 20.34 -7.01 8.88
C ASP A 152 20.69 -6.78 7.41
N THR A 153 20.92 -7.85 6.64
CA THR A 153 21.20 -7.75 5.20
C THR A 153 20.05 -7.15 4.41
N ASP A 154 18.79 -7.41 4.79
CA ASP A 154 17.64 -6.75 4.15
C ASP A 154 17.70 -5.23 4.36
N LEU A 155 17.99 -4.79 5.60
CA LEU A 155 18.12 -3.37 5.95
C LEU A 155 19.32 -2.71 5.26
N ASP A 156 20.49 -3.35 5.24
CA ASP A 156 21.70 -2.83 4.59
C ASP A 156 21.48 -2.60 3.09
N ASN A 157 20.79 -3.53 2.42
CA ASN A 157 20.48 -3.39 0.99
C ASN A 157 19.52 -2.23 0.73
N LEU A 158 18.52 -2.04 1.62
CA LEU A 158 17.60 -0.93 1.53
C LEU A 158 18.30 0.42 1.76
N GLU A 159 19.16 0.50 2.76
CA GLU A 159 19.96 1.70 3.05
C GLU A 159 20.83 2.08 1.83
N ALA A 160 21.54 1.11 1.24
CA ALA A 160 22.36 1.33 0.05
C ALA A 160 21.54 1.88 -1.14
N ILE A 161 20.29 1.43 -1.30
CA ILE A 161 19.42 1.95 -2.36
C ILE A 161 18.99 3.39 -2.05
N ASN A 162 18.64 3.69 -0.81
CA ASN A 162 18.20 5.04 -0.43
C ASN A 162 19.29 6.09 -0.67
N GLU A 163 20.56 5.75 -0.44
CA GLU A 163 21.70 6.64 -0.70
C GLU A 163 21.89 7.01 -2.18
N THR A 164 21.42 6.16 -3.09
CA THR A 164 21.65 6.34 -4.54
C THR A 164 20.48 7.01 -5.26
N LYS A 165 19.30 7.13 -4.62
CA LYS A 165 18.09 7.66 -5.27
C LYS A 165 17.93 9.17 -5.05
N PRO A 166 17.35 9.90 -6.02
CA PRO A 166 17.03 11.32 -5.85
C PRO A 166 16.00 11.54 -4.72
N GLU A 167 16.04 12.73 -4.10
CA GLU A 167 15.34 13.11 -2.86
C GLU A 167 13.85 12.73 -2.70
N PRO A 168 13.01 12.60 -3.75
CA PRO A 168 11.63 12.14 -3.52
C PRO A 168 11.55 10.65 -3.16
N HIS A 169 12.46 9.81 -3.68
CA HIS A 169 12.42 8.37 -3.48
C HIS A 169 13.13 7.93 -2.20
N SER A 170 14.07 8.73 -1.68
CA SER A 170 14.71 8.47 -0.39
C SER A 170 13.69 8.55 0.77
N HIS A 171 12.76 9.51 0.76
CA HIS A 171 11.75 9.60 1.83
C HIS A 171 10.86 8.35 1.95
N TYR A 172 10.49 7.75 0.82
CA TYR A 172 9.72 6.51 0.81
C TYR A 172 10.55 5.36 1.37
N GLY A 173 11.78 5.19 0.89
CA GLY A 173 12.68 4.16 1.37
C GLY A 173 13.02 4.30 2.86
N ASP A 174 13.28 5.51 3.34
CA ASP A 174 13.56 5.82 4.75
C ASP A 174 12.36 5.52 5.64
N ALA A 175 11.15 5.78 5.14
CA ALA A 175 9.91 5.44 5.84
C ALA A 175 9.77 3.93 6.02
N ILE A 176 10.01 3.15 4.96
CA ILE A 176 9.95 1.69 5.00
C ILE A 176 11.07 1.11 5.87
N TYR A 177 12.29 1.64 5.74
CA TYR A 177 13.42 1.24 6.58
C TYR A 177 13.09 1.44 8.06
N ALA A 178 12.67 2.65 8.44
CA ALA A 178 12.39 2.98 9.83
C ALA A 178 11.22 2.18 10.41
N CYS A 179 10.13 2.00 9.65
CA CYS A 179 9.00 1.17 10.11
C CYS A 179 9.40 -0.30 10.26
N SER A 180 10.09 -0.87 9.27
CA SER A 180 10.47 -2.29 9.26
C SER A 180 11.45 -2.60 10.38
N GLN A 181 12.47 -1.75 10.55
CA GLN A 181 13.40 -1.82 11.68
C GLN A 181 12.67 -1.64 13.01
N GLY A 182 11.77 -0.66 13.10
CA GLY A 182 10.99 -0.40 14.31
C GLY A 182 10.14 -1.60 14.74
N ILE A 183 9.51 -2.30 13.80
CA ILE A 183 8.75 -3.53 14.09
C ILE A 183 9.70 -4.65 14.56
N ARG A 184 10.81 -4.88 13.86
CA ARG A 184 11.78 -5.93 14.18
C ARG A 184 12.43 -5.71 15.56
N ASP A 185 12.82 -4.47 15.84
CA ASP A 185 13.58 -4.10 17.04
C ASP A 185 12.66 -3.69 18.21
N ALA A 186 11.34 -3.85 18.07
CA ALA A 186 10.32 -3.43 19.03
C ALA A 186 10.46 -1.96 19.49
N ASN A 187 10.69 -1.06 18.53
CA ASN A 187 10.95 0.35 18.75
C ASN A 187 9.87 1.24 18.13
N THR A 188 8.85 1.57 18.92
CA THR A 188 7.73 2.43 18.50
C THR A 188 8.17 3.78 17.93
N ARG A 189 9.25 4.38 18.43
CA ARG A 189 9.73 5.68 17.92
C ARG A 189 10.24 5.59 16.48
N LEU A 190 10.84 4.47 16.10
CA LEU A 190 11.27 4.25 14.71
C LEU A 190 10.06 4.03 13.80
N ILE A 191 9.03 3.33 14.28
CA ILE A 191 7.75 3.18 13.57
C ILE A 191 7.11 4.55 13.36
N GLU A 192 7.03 5.38 14.40
CA GLU A 192 6.49 6.74 14.34
C GLU A 192 7.25 7.59 13.30
N ARG A 193 8.58 7.62 13.39
CA ARG A 193 9.44 8.33 12.43
C ARG A 193 9.19 7.88 11.00
N GLY A 194 9.03 6.58 10.76
CA GLY A 194 8.78 6.05 9.43
C GLY A 194 7.43 6.50 8.87
N ILE A 195 6.36 6.43 9.66
CA ILE A 195 5.03 6.88 9.25
C ILE A 195 5.02 8.41 9.01
N GLU A 196 5.70 9.19 9.86
CA GLU A 196 5.84 10.64 9.69
C GLU A 196 6.63 11.02 8.42
N SER A 197 7.70 10.28 8.11
CA SER A 197 8.44 10.45 6.85
C SER A 197 7.53 10.20 5.64
N MET A 198 6.72 9.13 5.67
CA MET A 198 5.75 8.83 4.61
C MET A 198 4.69 9.94 4.47
N LEU A 199 4.22 10.50 5.59
CA LEU A 199 3.30 11.64 5.58
C LEU A 199 3.94 12.91 5.02
N THR A 200 5.22 13.14 5.30
CA THR A 200 5.98 14.29 4.78
C THR A 200 6.12 14.19 3.27
N PHE A 201 6.53 13.02 2.76
CA PHE A 201 6.56 12.74 1.33
C PHE A 201 5.20 12.97 0.67
N HIS A 202 4.14 12.41 1.26
CA HIS A 202 2.77 12.59 0.78
C HIS A 202 2.40 14.06 0.68
N GLN A 203 2.71 14.88 1.69
CA GLN A 203 2.41 16.32 1.67
C GLN A 203 3.15 17.08 0.58
N GLN A 204 4.39 16.70 0.28
CA GLN A 204 5.18 17.30 -0.79
C GLN A 204 4.68 16.88 -2.18
N ASP A 205 4.20 15.65 -2.34
CA ASP A 205 3.75 15.08 -3.61
C ASP A 205 2.28 15.39 -3.95
N ILE A 206 1.44 15.74 -2.96
CA ILE A 206 0.04 16.13 -3.22
C ILE A 206 0.01 17.42 -4.06
N GLY A 207 -0.10 17.26 -5.37
CA GLY A 207 -0.55 18.33 -6.24
C GLY A 207 -1.97 18.76 -5.86
N GLU A 208 -2.27 20.06 -5.90
CA GLU A 208 -3.56 20.66 -5.47
C GLU A 208 -4.81 20.06 -6.14
N SER A 209 -4.63 19.30 -7.23
CA SER A 209 -5.70 18.70 -8.03
C SER A 209 -5.98 17.22 -7.72
N GLY A 210 -5.16 16.55 -6.91
CA GLY A 210 -5.27 15.13 -6.58
C GLY A 210 -6.22 14.87 -5.42
N VAL A 211 -7.53 14.84 -5.66
CA VAL A 211 -8.56 14.64 -4.61
C VAL A 211 -8.34 13.37 -3.78
N VAL A 212 -7.82 12.30 -4.39
CA VAL A 212 -7.45 11.05 -3.70
C VAL A 212 -6.33 11.29 -2.69
N GLY A 213 -5.24 11.97 -3.09
CA GLY A 213 -4.13 12.30 -2.19
C GLY A 213 -4.54 13.31 -1.10
N LEU A 214 -5.45 14.24 -1.42
CA LEU A 214 -6.01 15.16 -0.43
C LEU A 214 -6.86 14.46 0.64
N THR A 215 -7.29 13.22 0.38
CA THR A 215 -8.12 12.42 1.31
C THR A 215 -7.26 11.69 2.32
N MET A 216 -6.30 10.89 1.84
CA MET A 216 -5.43 10.10 2.71
C MET A 216 -4.08 9.79 2.06
N SER A 217 -3.08 9.56 2.91
CA SER A 217 -1.87 8.84 2.52
C SER A 217 -2.14 7.35 2.67
N VAL A 218 -2.23 6.63 1.55
CA VAL A 218 -2.52 5.18 1.55
C VAL A 218 -1.47 4.43 2.35
N GLN A 219 -0.20 4.65 2.04
CA GLN A 219 0.90 3.93 2.65
C GLN A 219 1.08 4.31 4.12
N ALA A 220 1.00 5.58 4.49
CA ALA A 220 1.11 5.97 5.90
C ALA A 220 -0.05 5.43 6.74
N THR A 221 -1.28 5.44 6.20
CA THR A 221 -2.44 4.87 6.90
C THR A 221 -2.30 3.35 7.04
N ALA A 222 -1.87 2.65 6.00
CA ALA A 222 -1.64 1.21 6.05
C ALA A 222 -0.53 0.84 7.03
N LEU A 223 0.61 1.55 7.02
CA LEU A 223 1.69 1.35 7.99
C LEU A 223 1.23 1.56 9.44
N PHE A 224 0.35 2.53 9.67
CA PHE A 224 -0.28 2.72 10.98
C PHE A 224 -1.12 1.51 11.40
N VAL A 225 -1.98 0.99 10.51
CA VAL A 225 -2.79 -0.21 10.78
C VAL A 225 -1.91 -1.45 10.99
N LEU A 226 -0.87 -1.63 10.17
CA LEU A 226 0.08 -2.73 10.31
C LEU A 226 0.84 -2.67 11.64
N ALA A 227 1.27 -1.48 12.07
CA ALA A 227 1.90 -1.31 13.37
C ALA A 227 0.97 -1.72 14.53
N ARG A 228 -0.32 -1.33 14.46
CA ARG A 228 -1.34 -1.81 15.41
C ARG A 228 -1.54 -3.31 15.37
N GLY A 229 -1.57 -3.90 14.18
CA GLY A 229 -1.62 -5.34 14.01
C GLY A 229 -0.46 -6.08 14.66
N LYS A 230 0.74 -5.49 14.67
CA LYS A 230 1.92 -6.02 15.38
C LYS A 230 1.97 -5.64 16.87
N GLY A 231 0.89 -5.06 17.42
CA GLY A 231 0.77 -4.75 18.84
C GLY A 231 1.35 -3.40 19.27
N TYR A 232 1.70 -2.51 18.33
CA TYR A 232 2.21 -1.17 18.62
C TYR A 232 1.08 -0.13 18.53
N ASP A 233 1.15 0.94 19.32
CA ASP A 233 0.19 2.06 19.23
C ASP A 233 0.95 3.38 19.00
N PRO A 234 1.35 3.69 17.75
CA PRO A 234 2.07 4.92 17.42
C PRO A 234 1.23 6.17 17.72
N ASP A 235 1.80 7.17 18.39
CA ASP A 235 1.09 8.43 18.72
C ASP A 235 1.15 9.42 17.55
N ILE A 236 0.43 9.13 16.46
CA ILE A 236 0.43 9.94 15.24
C ILE A 236 -0.95 10.52 14.97
N SER A 237 -1.02 11.84 14.92
CA SER A 237 -2.21 12.57 14.49
C SER A 237 -1.95 13.28 13.16
N SER A 238 -2.69 12.87 12.12
CA SER A 238 -2.55 13.45 10.79
C SER A 238 -3.90 13.65 10.11
N PRO A 239 -4.13 14.78 9.41
CA PRO A 239 -5.34 14.96 8.63
C PRO A 239 -5.42 14.01 7.42
N TYR A 240 -4.31 13.36 7.05
CA TYR A 240 -4.21 12.38 5.96
C TYR A 240 -4.28 10.92 6.45
N ILE A 241 -4.52 10.69 7.74
CA ILE A 241 -4.83 9.38 8.31
C ILE A 241 -6.31 9.39 8.74
N PRO A 242 -7.21 8.70 8.03
CA PRO A 242 -8.62 8.65 8.38
C PRO A 242 -8.86 7.75 9.60
N GLY A 243 -8.96 8.34 10.80
CA GLY A 243 -9.12 7.58 12.04
C GLY A 243 -10.27 6.57 12.03
N GLN A 244 -11.43 6.90 11.44
CA GLN A 244 -12.55 5.95 11.32
C GLN A 244 -12.21 4.71 10.50
N LEU A 245 -11.40 4.86 9.43
CA LEU A 245 -10.92 3.72 8.66
C LEU A 245 -9.90 2.92 9.48
N VAL A 246 -8.99 3.59 10.18
CA VAL A 246 -7.99 2.92 11.04
C VAL A 246 -8.68 2.08 12.10
N GLU A 247 -9.67 2.64 12.81
CA GLU A 247 -10.44 1.90 13.83
C GLU A 247 -11.17 0.69 13.22
N ALA A 248 -11.87 0.88 12.09
CA ALA A 248 -12.58 -0.21 11.43
C ALA A 248 -11.64 -1.29 10.86
N ALA A 249 -10.45 -0.91 10.40
CA ALA A 249 -9.45 -1.82 9.87
C ALA A 249 -8.64 -2.52 10.98
N SER A 250 -8.52 -1.90 12.17
CA SER A 250 -7.79 -2.46 13.31
C SER A 250 -8.66 -3.37 14.18
N ASP A 251 -9.99 -3.35 14.02
CA ASP A 251 -10.91 -4.20 14.79
C ASP A 251 -10.68 -5.68 14.47
N GLY A 252 -10.14 -6.43 15.44
CA GLY A 252 -9.74 -7.84 15.26
C GLY A 252 -8.50 -8.04 14.37
N PHE A 253 -7.77 -6.97 14.04
CA PHE A 253 -6.56 -7.02 13.24
C PHE A 253 -5.35 -7.32 14.12
N ASP A 254 -4.78 -8.51 13.95
CA ASP A 254 -3.71 -9.06 14.75
C ASP A 254 -2.76 -9.85 13.83
N LEU A 255 -1.48 -9.50 13.91
CA LEU A 255 -0.35 -10.06 13.16
C LEU A 255 0.74 -10.60 14.10
N THR A 256 0.41 -10.80 15.39
CA THR A 256 1.32 -11.37 16.39
C THR A 256 1.28 -12.90 16.44
#